data_AF-A0A9P0KZY3-F1
#
_entry.id   AF-A0A9P0KZY3-F1
#
_cell.length_a   1.000
_cell.length_b   1.000
_cell.length_c   1.000
_cell.angle_alpha   90.00
_cell.angle_beta   90.00
_cell.angle_gamma   90.00
#
_symmetry.space_group_name_H-M   'P 1'
#
loop_
_entity.id
_entity.type
_entity.pdbx_description
1 polymer ?
#
loop_
_entity_poly.entity_id
_entity_poly.type
_entity_poly.pdbx_seq_one_letter_code
_entity_poly.pdbx_strand_id
1 'polypeptide(L)'
;MTYDVSVVYYNYLKCYVKVIKFERHYNGYQKPETRFQEDISKLSKRLADIERRCAQQSHQNSQLPNVMQTCDAMKNSLMQHSLDIEKLRYHHKSFSDWRSNLEVQLNNLKQAAAMLQNAKKETDLHFMTLQDRIILLEKLQIEFNYMRDSFIQEQNYTRQMGKNVEQEFKDLKALFATENATSGALIDDQKRMIENLKHEIDDVRKTVDEQKAKLTNVVFDLRAASQIASEAVEKMEIQERDFTETKKEINQIKLDLEILEGLSTSTEVIAIKPGRLIWKITDFENKMLRAKEFSSVFKSPIFFTHDYGYKIRVLMYMNGIKKWKDRYTLLCIHVLKGDYDMLLKWPCHIEATITVRDLEDVEKGKPISKFITAKRQCGDEEGEEPQESSSSYIFIPHSTLMKPNYVKENTMFIDIKIQKHSKSETSL
;
A
#
# COMPACT_ATOMS: atom_id res chain seq x y z
N MET A 1 -132.12 66.50 25.77
CA MET A 1 -133.46 65.88 25.71
C MET A 1 -134.17 66.24 27.02
N THR A 2 -134.83 67.39 27.11
CA THR A 2 -136.24 67.70 26.74
C THR A 2 -137.30 67.21 27.74
N TYR A 3 -137.90 68.20 28.44
CA TYR A 3 -139.26 68.31 29.06
C TYR A 3 -139.60 67.41 30.28
N ASP A 4 -140.35 67.82 31.32
CA ASP A 4 -141.41 68.85 31.59
C ASP A 4 -141.18 69.48 32.99
N VAL A 5 -141.33 70.78 33.32
CA VAL A 5 -142.39 71.80 33.18
C VAL A 5 -143.68 71.57 34.00
N SER A 6 -143.65 72.08 35.23
CA SER A 6 -144.62 72.98 35.90
C SER A 6 -146.09 73.03 35.45
N VAL A 7 -147.05 72.82 36.37
CA VAL A 7 -148.30 73.61 36.65
C VAL A 7 -148.83 73.07 38.03
N VAL A 8 -149.32 73.78 39.05
CA VAL A 8 -150.42 74.76 39.11
C VAL A 8 -150.34 75.63 40.37
N TYR A 9 -150.58 76.91 40.13
CA TYR A 9 -150.74 78.07 41.00
C TYR A 9 -152.08 78.06 41.77
N TYR A 10 -152.09 78.66 42.97
CA TYR A 10 -153.19 79.47 43.55
C TYR A 10 -154.62 78.87 43.69
N ASN A 11 -155.25 79.07 44.86
CA ASN A 11 -156.27 80.12 45.10
C ASN A 11 -157.44 79.73 46.05
N TYR A 12 -157.93 80.76 46.76
CA TYR A 12 -159.27 80.95 47.36
C TYR A 12 -159.62 80.45 48.79
N LEU A 13 -159.54 81.43 49.70
CA LEU A 13 -160.53 81.79 50.74
C LEU A 13 -162.00 81.77 50.26
N LYS A 14 -162.93 81.62 51.24
CA LYS A 14 -164.41 81.79 51.23
C LYS A 14 -165.22 80.57 50.77
N CYS A 15 -166.36 80.20 51.33
CA CYS A 15 -167.25 80.69 52.40
C CYS A 15 -168.27 79.56 52.64
N TYR A 16 -168.83 79.39 53.85
CA TYR A 16 -170.29 79.34 53.99
C TYR A 16 -170.70 79.67 55.43
N VAL A 17 -171.47 80.74 55.49
CA VAL A 17 -172.17 81.31 56.64
C VAL A 17 -173.35 80.40 57.00
N LYS A 18 -173.56 80.15 58.30
CA LYS A 18 -174.85 79.72 58.85
C LYS A 18 -175.34 80.80 59.82
N VAL A 19 -176.37 81.54 59.38
CA VAL A 19 -177.23 82.43 60.15
C VAL A 19 -178.61 81.78 60.20
N ILE A 20 -179.40 82.08 61.26
CA ILE A 20 -180.80 81.71 61.62
C ILE A 20 -180.80 80.78 62.85
N LYS A 21 -181.44 81.05 64.02
CA LYS A 21 -182.56 81.93 64.40
C LYS A 21 -182.69 82.07 65.95
N PHE A 22 -183.38 83.15 66.38
CA PHE A 22 -184.31 83.30 67.55
C PHE A 22 -183.74 83.18 68.98
N GLU A 23 -184.17 83.92 70.00
CA GLU A 23 -185.20 84.95 70.20
C GLU A 23 -184.92 85.64 71.57
N ARG A 24 -185.40 86.89 71.75
CA ARG A 24 -185.94 87.56 72.98
C ARG A 24 -185.21 87.39 74.34
N HIS A 25 -185.09 88.38 75.22
CA HIS A 25 -186.04 89.42 75.60
C HIS A 25 -185.34 90.58 76.34
N TYR A 26 -186.15 91.57 76.67
CA TYR A 26 -185.86 92.98 76.95
C TYR A 26 -185.52 93.32 78.42
N ASN A 27 -184.98 94.54 78.55
CA ASN A 27 -185.12 95.52 79.64
C ASN A 27 -184.30 95.38 80.95
N GLY A 28 -183.76 96.54 81.38
CA GLY A 28 -183.81 96.93 82.79
C GLY A 28 -182.51 97.35 83.47
N TYR A 29 -182.14 98.63 83.30
CA TYR A 29 -181.57 99.56 84.29
C TYR A 29 -180.18 99.38 84.97
N GLN A 30 -179.36 100.43 84.70
CA GLN A 30 -178.47 101.23 85.58
C GLN A 30 -177.15 100.69 86.18
N LYS A 31 -176.05 101.36 85.76
CA LYS A 31 -174.80 101.83 86.46
C LYS A 31 -174.03 100.88 87.41
N PRO A 32 -172.71 101.11 87.69
CA PRO A 32 -171.77 102.11 87.19
C PRO A 32 -170.37 101.55 86.75
N GLU A 33 -169.55 102.48 86.24
CA GLU A 33 -168.20 102.38 85.69
C GLU A 33 -167.11 101.85 86.65
N THR A 34 -166.09 101.15 86.10
CA THR A 34 -164.63 101.29 86.40
C THR A 34 -163.74 100.14 85.89
N ARG A 35 -164.28 99.03 85.36
CA ARG A 35 -163.44 97.86 84.92
C ARG A 35 -163.02 97.83 83.44
N PHE A 36 -163.56 98.70 82.59
CA PHE A 36 -163.31 98.68 81.12
C PHE A 36 -161.92 99.19 80.70
N GLN A 37 -161.20 99.95 81.54
CA GLN A 37 -159.87 100.47 81.20
C GLN A 37 -158.73 99.47 81.41
N GLU A 38 -158.84 98.51 82.34
CA GLU A 38 -157.77 97.55 82.61
C GLU A 38 -157.61 96.50 81.50
N ASP A 39 -158.71 96.00 80.94
CA ASP A 39 -158.64 94.93 79.94
C ASP A 39 -158.22 95.43 78.54
N ILE A 40 -158.50 96.70 78.21
CA ILE A 40 -157.95 97.35 77.00
C ILE A 40 -156.42 97.50 77.11
N SER A 41 -155.89 97.82 78.31
CA SER A 41 -154.44 97.90 78.54
C SER A 41 -153.75 96.53 78.41
N LYS A 42 -154.39 95.44 78.87
CA LYS A 42 -153.88 94.06 78.68
C LYS A 42 -153.85 93.64 77.21
N LEU A 43 -154.88 93.96 76.44
CA LEU A 43 -154.91 93.65 75.00
C LEU A 43 -153.87 94.46 74.22
N SER A 44 -153.67 95.74 74.56
CA SER A 44 -152.63 96.57 73.94
C SER A 44 -151.22 96.06 74.24
N LYS A 45 -150.95 95.57 75.46
CA LYS A 45 -149.68 94.91 75.78
C LYS A 45 -149.46 93.62 74.99
N ARG A 46 -150.49 92.81 74.82
CA ARG A 46 -150.42 91.58 74.00
C ARG A 46 -150.15 91.89 72.53
N LEU A 47 -150.75 92.95 71.99
CA LEU A 47 -150.50 93.37 70.61
C LEU A 47 -149.05 93.83 70.41
N ALA A 48 -148.53 94.66 71.33
CA ALA A 48 -147.14 95.13 71.30
C ALA A 48 -146.11 93.97 71.42
N ASP A 49 -146.43 92.94 72.20
CA ASP A 49 -145.60 91.73 72.31
C ASP A 49 -145.60 90.90 71.02
N ILE A 50 -146.73 90.82 70.32
CA ILE A 50 -146.81 90.13 69.02
C ILE A 50 -146.04 90.94 67.96
N GLU A 51 -146.18 92.26 67.94
CA GLU A 51 -145.43 93.14 67.03
C GLU A 51 -143.92 93.03 67.24
N ARG A 52 -143.44 92.96 68.49
CA ARG A 52 -142.02 92.70 68.80
C ARG A 52 -141.55 91.35 68.26
N ARG A 53 -142.35 90.28 68.43
CA ARG A 53 -141.98 88.96 67.90
C ARG A 53 -141.97 88.94 66.38
N CYS A 54 -142.93 89.59 65.73
CA CYS A 54 -142.93 89.77 64.28
C CYS A 54 -141.71 90.58 63.80
N ALA A 55 -141.30 91.63 64.52
CA ALA A 55 -140.10 92.41 64.20
C ALA A 55 -138.81 91.58 64.37
N GLN A 56 -138.71 90.75 65.40
CA GLN A 56 -137.57 89.84 65.61
C GLN A 56 -137.50 88.75 64.53
N GLN A 57 -138.63 88.16 64.16
CA GLN A 57 -138.70 87.14 63.11
C GLN A 57 -138.46 87.75 61.72
N SER A 58 -138.90 89.00 61.50
CA SER A 58 -138.52 89.81 60.34
C SER A 58 -137.01 90.06 60.27
N HIS A 59 -136.36 90.33 61.40
CA HIS A 59 -134.92 90.55 61.44
C HIS A 59 -134.12 89.27 61.21
N GLN A 60 -134.55 88.13 61.77
CA GLN A 60 -133.96 86.81 61.46
C GLN A 60 -134.18 86.41 59.99
N ASN A 61 -135.37 86.66 59.43
CA ASN A 61 -135.64 86.45 58.00
C ASN A 61 -134.81 87.38 57.10
N SER A 62 -134.45 88.59 57.57
CA SER A 62 -133.58 89.50 56.82
C SER A 62 -132.10 89.05 56.75
N GLN A 63 -131.66 88.14 57.63
CA GLN A 63 -130.29 87.60 57.64
C GLN A 63 -130.15 86.25 56.92
N LEU A 64 -131.24 85.55 56.62
CA LEU A 64 -131.25 84.32 55.81
C LEU A 64 -130.53 84.49 54.45
N PRO A 65 -130.73 85.59 53.69
CA PRO A 65 -130.04 85.79 52.41
C PRO A 65 -128.51 85.84 52.53
N ASN A 66 -127.99 86.41 53.62
CA ASN A 66 -126.54 86.55 53.85
C ASN A 66 -125.88 85.21 54.20
N VAL A 67 -126.57 84.38 55.00
CA VAL A 67 -126.14 83.00 55.28
C VAL A 67 -126.18 82.16 54.00
N MET A 68 -127.22 82.32 53.20
CA MET A 68 -127.37 81.60 51.92
C MET A 68 -126.28 82.00 50.92
N GLN A 69 -125.93 83.29 50.82
CA GLN A 69 -124.83 83.79 49.99
C GLN A 69 -123.45 83.29 50.46
N THR A 70 -123.25 83.13 51.78
CA THR A 70 -122.02 82.55 52.35
C THR A 70 -121.93 81.05 52.07
N CYS A 71 -123.05 80.32 52.18
CA CYS A 71 -123.16 78.92 51.77
C CYS A 71 -122.87 78.74 50.28
N ASP A 72 -123.39 79.64 49.42
CA ASP A 72 -123.11 79.62 47.98
C ASP A 72 -121.64 79.92 47.67
N ALA A 73 -121.02 80.87 48.38
CA ALA A 73 -119.59 81.14 48.25
C ALA A 73 -118.73 79.94 48.68
N MET A 74 -119.08 79.27 49.79
CA MET A 74 -118.42 78.04 50.23
C MET A 74 -118.61 76.90 49.23
N LYS A 75 -119.81 76.77 48.65
CA LYS A 75 -120.10 75.78 47.60
C LYS A 75 -119.28 76.04 46.33
N ASN A 76 -119.15 77.30 45.92
CA ASN A 76 -118.31 77.70 44.79
C ASN A 76 -116.82 77.43 45.07
N SER A 77 -116.35 77.72 46.29
CA SER A 77 -114.98 77.39 46.72
C SER A 77 -114.71 75.88 46.75
N LEU A 78 -115.67 75.10 47.27
CA LEU A 78 -115.60 73.64 47.25
C LEU A 78 -115.56 73.08 45.82
N MET A 79 -116.37 73.65 44.93
CA MET A 79 -116.38 73.29 43.50
C MET A 79 -115.05 73.66 42.83
N GLN A 80 -114.45 74.81 43.17
CA GLN A 80 -113.13 75.22 42.68
C GLN A 80 -112.01 74.29 43.19
N HIS A 81 -112.01 73.97 44.47
CA HIS A 81 -111.08 73.00 45.04
C HIS A 81 -111.24 71.60 44.44
N SER A 82 -112.48 71.18 44.15
CA SER A 82 -112.73 69.94 43.41
C SER A 82 -112.09 69.96 42.02
N LEU A 83 -112.20 71.08 41.30
CA LEU A 83 -111.59 71.24 39.97
C LEU A 83 -110.06 71.23 40.03
N ASP A 84 -109.47 71.87 41.04
CA ASP A 84 -108.01 71.89 41.20
C ASP A 84 -107.45 70.52 41.64
N ILE A 85 -108.21 69.75 42.44
CA ILE A 85 -107.89 68.34 42.72
C ILE A 85 -107.92 67.52 41.42
N GLU A 86 -108.89 67.75 40.54
CA GLU A 86 -108.98 67.08 39.23
C GLU A 86 -107.75 67.40 38.35
N LYS A 87 -107.33 68.67 38.30
CA LYS A 87 -106.10 69.09 37.60
C LYS A 87 -104.86 68.44 38.18
N LEU A 88 -104.73 68.42 39.51
CA LEU A 88 -103.60 67.77 40.19
C LEU A 88 -103.57 66.27 39.90
N ARG A 89 -104.74 65.61 39.86
CA ARG A 89 -104.85 64.20 39.45
C ARG A 89 -104.39 63.98 38.01
N TYR A 90 -104.79 64.87 37.09
CA TYR A 90 -104.35 64.80 35.69
C TYR A 90 -102.82 64.96 35.58
N HIS A 91 -102.25 65.98 36.23
CA HIS A 91 -100.80 66.19 36.24
C HIS A 91 -100.05 65.03 36.89
N HIS A 92 -100.55 64.48 38.00
CA HIS A 92 -99.96 63.30 38.64
C HIS A 92 -99.97 62.09 37.71
N LYS A 93 -101.09 61.84 37.00
CA LYS A 93 -101.17 60.76 36.00
C LYS A 93 -100.18 60.98 34.86
N SER A 94 -100.13 62.18 34.28
CA SER A 94 -99.18 62.51 33.22
C SER A 94 -97.72 62.33 33.66
N PHE A 95 -97.38 62.75 34.89
CA PHE A 95 -96.06 62.54 35.46
C PHE A 95 -95.75 61.06 35.71
N SER A 96 -96.74 60.29 36.19
CA SER A 96 -96.62 58.84 36.37
C SER A 96 -96.37 58.13 35.04
N ASP A 97 -97.12 58.47 33.99
CA ASP A 97 -96.95 57.91 32.64
C ASP A 97 -95.57 58.26 32.08
N TRP A 98 -95.13 59.51 32.24
CA TRP A 98 -93.80 59.95 31.83
C TRP A 98 -92.68 59.23 32.58
N ARG A 99 -92.82 59.06 33.91
CA ARG A 99 -91.88 58.28 34.74
C ARG A 99 -91.81 56.83 34.28
N SER A 100 -92.95 56.20 34.03
CA SER A 100 -93.02 54.82 33.54
C SER A 100 -92.31 54.68 32.18
N ASN A 101 -92.55 55.62 31.25
CA ASN A 101 -91.86 55.63 29.97
C ASN A 101 -90.34 55.79 30.13
N LEU A 102 -89.88 56.71 30.98
CA LEU A 102 -88.44 56.86 31.27
C LEU A 102 -87.84 55.60 31.88
N GLU A 103 -88.57 54.91 32.75
CA GLU A 103 -88.10 53.66 33.36
C GLU A 103 -87.95 52.55 32.32
N VAL A 104 -88.88 52.44 31.35
CA VAL A 104 -88.74 51.53 30.21
C VAL A 104 -87.52 51.89 29.36
N GLN A 105 -87.34 53.18 29.01
CA GLN A 105 -86.17 53.62 28.23
C GLN A 105 -84.85 53.35 28.96
N LEU A 106 -84.80 53.59 30.26
CA LEU A 106 -83.63 53.31 31.09
C LEU A 106 -83.32 51.81 31.12
N ASN A 107 -84.34 50.96 31.24
CA ASN A 107 -84.18 49.51 31.21
C ASN A 107 -83.70 49.01 29.84
N ASN A 108 -84.23 49.58 28.75
CA ASN A 108 -83.75 49.28 27.39
C ASN A 108 -82.27 49.69 27.21
N LEU A 109 -81.88 50.88 27.68
CA LEU A 109 -80.49 51.33 27.65
C LEU A 109 -79.56 50.44 28.48
N LYS A 110 -80.01 49.98 29.67
CA LYS A 110 -79.25 49.02 30.48
C LYS A 110 -79.07 47.69 29.76
N GLN A 111 -80.11 47.19 29.09
CA GLN A 111 -80.03 45.95 28.31
C GLN A 111 -79.07 46.11 27.12
N ALA A 112 -79.15 47.22 26.39
CA ALA A 112 -78.23 47.52 25.30
C ALA A 112 -76.77 47.64 25.78
N ALA A 113 -76.53 48.28 26.92
CA ALA A 113 -75.20 48.36 27.53
C ALA A 113 -74.66 46.98 27.92
N ALA A 114 -75.51 46.11 28.48
CA ALA A 114 -75.12 44.73 28.81
C ALA A 114 -74.81 43.90 27.56
N MET A 115 -75.59 44.05 26.48
CA MET A 115 -75.30 43.43 25.18
C MET A 115 -73.96 43.90 24.61
N LEU A 116 -73.70 45.21 24.62
CA LEU A 116 -72.42 45.77 24.17
C LEU A 116 -71.24 45.27 25.01
N GLN A 117 -71.41 45.13 26.33
CA GLN A 117 -70.38 44.59 27.19
C GLN A 117 -70.07 43.11 26.87
N ASN A 118 -71.09 42.30 26.58
CA ASN A 118 -70.90 40.92 26.18
C ASN A 118 -70.24 40.80 24.81
N ALA A 119 -70.68 41.60 23.82
CA ALA A 119 -70.04 41.67 22.51
C ALA A 119 -68.57 42.08 22.63
N LYS A 120 -68.25 43.06 23.49
CA LYS A 120 -66.86 43.44 23.78
C LYS A 120 -66.03 42.27 24.32
N LYS A 121 -66.56 41.52 25.30
CA LYS A 121 -65.87 40.35 25.85
C LYS A 121 -65.59 39.29 24.77
N GLU A 122 -66.54 39.07 23.86
CA GLU A 122 -66.38 38.14 22.76
C GLU A 122 -65.32 38.62 21.75
N THR A 123 -65.29 39.92 21.42
CA THR A 123 -64.26 40.48 20.55
C THR A 123 -62.88 40.46 21.20
N ASP A 124 -62.79 40.70 22.51
CA ASP A 124 -61.54 40.63 23.26
C ASP A 124 -60.99 39.17 23.26
N LEU A 125 -61.87 38.18 23.42
CA LEU A 125 -61.48 36.76 23.32
C LEU A 125 -60.99 36.39 21.91
N HIS A 126 -61.67 36.87 20.86
CA HIS A 126 -61.21 36.68 19.48
C HIS A 126 -59.85 37.32 19.23
N PHE A 127 -59.63 38.53 19.76
CA PHE A 127 -58.34 39.22 19.64
C PHE A 127 -57.22 38.43 20.30
N MET A 128 -57.43 37.93 21.52
CA MET A 128 -56.44 37.08 22.21
C MET A 128 -56.15 35.80 21.42
N THR A 129 -57.18 35.15 20.89
CA THR A 129 -57.02 33.95 20.05
C THR A 129 -56.23 34.24 18.78
N LEU A 130 -56.46 35.39 18.14
CA LEU A 130 -55.68 35.81 16.97
C LEU A 130 -54.22 36.10 17.33
N GLN A 131 -53.97 36.71 18.48
CA GLN A 131 -52.62 36.96 18.97
C GLN A 131 -51.85 35.65 19.22
N ASP A 132 -52.48 34.64 19.82
CA ASP A 132 -51.89 33.31 20.01
C ASP A 132 -51.56 32.64 18.67
N ARG A 133 -52.43 32.79 17.67
CA ARG A 133 -52.19 32.28 16.31
C ARG A 133 -51.03 32.99 15.62
N ILE A 134 -50.87 34.30 15.80
CA ILE A 134 -49.74 35.06 15.25
C ILE A 134 -48.43 34.53 15.85
N ILE A 135 -48.37 34.33 17.18
CA ILE A 135 -47.19 33.77 17.85
C ILE A 135 -46.87 32.37 17.31
N LEU A 136 -47.89 31.54 17.05
CA LEU A 136 -47.67 30.22 16.46
C LEU A 136 -47.11 30.29 15.03
N LEU A 137 -47.60 31.23 14.21
CA LEU A 137 -47.10 31.46 12.86
C LEU A 137 -45.65 31.94 12.87
N GLU A 138 -45.28 32.83 13.81
CA GLU A 138 -43.88 33.26 13.99
C GLU A 138 -42.97 32.09 14.36
N LYS A 139 -43.41 31.21 15.27
CA LYS A 139 -42.67 29.98 15.61
C LYS A 139 -42.49 29.07 14.40
N LEU A 140 -43.57 28.83 13.64
CA LEU A 140 -43.49 28.02 12.42
C LEU A 140 -42.53 28.64 11.39
N GLN A 141 -42.51 29.97 11.25
CA GLN A 141 -41.59 30.65 10.35
C GLN A 141 -40.12 30.43 10.75
N ILE A 142 -39.82 30.43 12.06
CA ILE A 142 -38.47 30.12 12.56
C ILE A 142 -38.07 28.68 12.20
N GLU A 143 -38.96 27.71 12.43
CA GLU A 143 -38.72 26.31 12.07
C GLU A 143 -38.51 26.12 10.56
N PHE A 144 -39.32 26.80 9.73
CA PHE A 144 -39.13 26.78 8.28
C PHE A 144 -37.80 27.37 7.84
N ASN A 145 -37.37 28.47 8.46
CA ASN A 145 -36.06 29.05 8.17
C ASN A 145 -34.94 28.10 8.58
N TYR A 146 -35.03 27.46 9.75
CA TYR A 146 -34.05 26.46 10.19
C TYR A 146 -33.99 25.26 9.23
N MET A 147 -35.13 24.70 8.85
CA MET A 147 -35.20 23.59 7.89
C MET A 147 -34.62 23.99 6.53
N ARG A 148 -34.93 25.19 6.04
CA ARG A 148 -34.36 25.72 4.78
C ARG A 148 -32.85 25.81 4.87
N ASP A 149 -32.32 26.38 5.94
CA ASP A 149 -30.88 26.60 6.09
C ASP A 149 -30.14 25.26 6.27
N SER A 150 -30.71 24.31 7.03
CA SER A 150 -30.21 22.94 7.15
C SER A 150 -30.22 22.20 5.80
N PHE A 151 -31.30 22.34 5.01
CA PHE A 151 -31.37 21.75 3.68
C PHE A 151 -30.30 22.32 2.73
N ILE A 152 -30.07 23.64 2.77
CA ILE A 152 -29.02 24.29 1.97
C ILE A 152 -27.63 23.77 2.39
N GLN A 153 -27.38 23.60 3.69
CA GLN A 153 -26.12 23.02 4.17
C GLN A 153 -25.92 21.59 3.67
N GLU A 154 -26.94 20.74 3.77
CA GLU A 154 -26.89 19.35 3.32
C GLU A 154 -26.69 19.25 1.79
N GLN A 155 -27.34 20.14 1.02
CA GLN A 155 -27.16 20.24 -0.42
C GLN A 155 -25.73 20.66 -0.78
N ASN A 156 -25.15 21.63 -0.05
CA ASN A 156 -23.78 22.08 -0.26
C ASN A 156 -22.77 20.97 0.08
N TYR A 157 -23.00 20.25 1.19
CA TYR A 157 -22.19 19.09 1.59
C TYR A 157 -22.25 18.00 0.51
N THR A 158 -23.44 17.64 0.05
CA THR A 158 -23.64 16.65 -1.02
C THR A 158 -22.92 17.06 -2.31
N ARG A 159 -23.00 18.35 -2.68
CA ARG A 159 -22.30 18.88 -3.85
C ARG A 159 -20.78 18.83 -3.71
N GLN A 160 -20.25 19.11 -2.52
CA GLN A 160 -18.82 19.02 -2.23
C GLN A 160 -18.34 17.58 -2.28
N MET A 161 -19.08 16.64 -1.66
CA MET A 161 -18.80 15.21 -1.74
C MET A 161 -18.83 14.72 -3.19
N GLY A 162 -19.81 15.17 -3.99
CA GLY A 162 -19.87 14.87 -5.42
C GLY A 162 -18.62 15.34 -6.18
N LYS A 163 -18.15 16.56 -5.91
CA LYS A 163 -16.89 17.07 -6.50
C LYS A 163 -15.66 16.28 -6.07
N ASN A 164 -15.58 15.90 -4.80
CA ASN A 164 -14.47 15.11 -4.27
C ASN A 164 -14.43 13.73 -4.94
N VAL A 165 -15.57 13.05 -5.02
CA VAL A 165 -15.68 11.75 -5.71
C VAL A 165 -15.34 11.87 -7.19
N GLU A 166 -15.79 12.94 -7.87
CA GLU A 166 -15.42 13.18 -9.27
C GLU A 166 -13.91 13.38 -9.44
N GLN A 167 -13.28 14.09 -8.50
CA GLN A 167 -11.83 14.29 -8.50
C GLN A 167 -11.08 12.98 -8.26
N GLU A 168 -11.45 12.20 -7.25
CA GLU A 168 -10.83 10.90 -7.00
C GLU A 168 -10.99 9.95 -8.18
N PHE A 169 -12.13 9.99 -8.88
CA PHE A 169 -12.34 9.20 -10.08
C PHE A 169 -11.44 9.65 -11.24
N LYS A 170 -11.20 10.96 -11.39
CA LYS A 170 -10.24 11.50 -12.37
C LYS A 170 -8.81 11.07 -12.04
N ASP A 171 -8.42 11.14 -10.78
CA ASP A 171 -7.09 10.75 -10.31
C ASP A 171 -6.87 9.24 -10.51
N LEU A 172 -7.86 8.41 -10.16
CA LEU A 172 -7.84 6.98 -10.40
C LEU A 172 -7.72 6.66 -11.90
N LYS A 173 -8.47 7.36 -12.75
CA LYS A 173 -8.36 7.22 -14.22
C LYS A 173 -6.96 7.59 -14.73
N ALA A 174 -6.34 8.62 -14.18
CA ALA A 174 -4.97 9.01 -14.54
C ALA A 174 -3.93 7.97 -14.09
N LEU A 175 -4.10 7.38 -12.90
CA LEU A 175 -3.26 6.28 -12.42
C LEU A 175 -3.38 5.07 -13.35
N PHE A 176 -4.60 4.64 -13.72
CA PHE A 176 -4.79 3.55 -14.68
C PHE A 176 -4.17 3.83 -16.05
N ALA A 177 -4.28 5.07 -16.55
CA ALA A 177 -3.64 5.43 -17.81
C ALA A 177 -2.11 5.30 -17.73
N THR A 178 -1.53 5.71 -16.60
CA THR A 178 -0.09 5.61 -16.35
C THR A 178 0.35 4.15 -16.23
N GLU A 179 -0.39 3.33 -15.47
CA GLU A 179 -0.10 1.90 -15.29
C GLU A 179 -0.25 1.10 -16.59
N ASN A 180 -1.24 1.44 -17.42
CA ASN A 180 -1.36 0.84 -18.75
C ASN A 180 -0.19 1.21 -19.66
N ALA A 181 0.30 2.46 -19.59
CA ALA A 181 1.45 2.89 -20.37
C ALA A 181 2.74 2.19 -19.92
N THR A 182 2.98 2.05 -18.60
CA THR A 182 4.16 1.33 -18.08
C THR A 182 4.11 -0.16 -18.39
N SER A 183 2.93 -0.77 -18.25
CA SER A 183 2.72 -2.19 -18.62
C SER A 183 2.95 -2.41 -20.12
N GLY A 184 2.45 -1.49 -20.96
CA GLY A 184 2.70 -1.52 -22.40
C GLY A 184 4.19 -1.44 -22.73
N ALA A 185 4.92 -0.51 -22.11
CA ALA A 185 6.37 -0.39 -22.30
C ALA A 185 7.13 -1.66 -21.87
N LEU A 186 6.76 -2.26 -20.73
CA LEU A 186 7.37 -3.51 -20.26
C LEU A 186 7.13 -4.68 -21.23
N ILE A 187 5.90 -4.79 -21.76
CA ILE A 187 5.57 -5.81 -22.76
C ILE A 187 6.42 -5.61 -24.03
N ASP A 188 6.61 -4.38 -24.48
CA ASP A 188 7.42 -4.10 -25.66
C ASP A 188 8.91 -4.36 -25.43
N ASP A 189 9.43 -4.09 -24.24
CA ASP A 189 10.79 -4.48 -23.85
C ASP A 189 10.97 -6.00 -23.79
N GLN A 190 9.99 -6.73 -23.25
CA GLN A 190 10.00 -8.20 -23.27
C GLN A 190 9.97 -8.75 -24.70
N LYS A 191 9.16 -8.17 -25.60
CA LYS A 191 9.15 -8.56 -27.02
C LYS A 191 10.52 -8.35 -27.66
N ARG A 192 11.16 -7.19 -27.44
CA ARG A 192 12.52 -6.92 -27.94
C ARG A 192 13.54 -7.92 -27.43
N MET A 193 13.47 -8.28 -26.14
CA MET A 193 14.37 -9.28 -25.56
C MET A 193 14.15 -10.67 -26.19
N ILE A 194 12.89 -11.07 -26.40
CA ILE A 194 12.55 -12.32 -27.08
C ILE A 194 13.06 -12.33 -28.52
N GLU A 195 12.95 -11.21 -29.25
CA GLU A 195 13.49 -11.09 -30.61
C GLU A 195 15.01 -11.21 -30.64
N ASN A 196 15.72 -10.58 -29.70
CA ASN A 196 17.17 -10.73 -29.57
C ASN A 196 17.56 -12.17 -29.27
N LEU A 197 16.89 -12.82 -28.31
CA LEU A 197 17.13 -14.23 -27.99
C LEU A 197 16.85 -15.15 -29.17
N LYS A 198 15.82 -14.87 -29.98
CA LYS A 198 15.57 -15.61 -31.22
C LYS A 198 16.74 -15.48 -32.19
N HIS A 199 17.28 -14.27 -32.38
CA HIS A 199 18.45 -14.06 -33.22
C HIS A 199 19.70 -14.79 -32.70
N GLU A 200 19.95 -14.74 -31.40
CA GLU A 200 21.05 -15.50 -30.79
C GLU A 200 20.89 -17.02 -30.97
N ILE A 201 19.69 -17.55 -30.79
CA ILE A 201 19.38 -18.96 -31.02
C ILE A 201 19.63 -19.34 -32.49
N ASP A 202 19.22 -18.50 -33.43
CA ASP A 202 19.44 -18.75 -34.86
C ASP A 202 20.94 -18.75 -35.22
N ASP A 203 21.74 -17.87 -34.63
CA ASP A 203 23.18 -17.85 -34.85
C ASP A 203 23.87 -19.07 -34.23
N VAL A 204 23.51 -19.44 -32.99
CA VAL A 204 24.00 -20.68 -32.37
C VAL A 204 23.62 -21.88 -33.24
N ARG A 205 22.39 -21.95 -33.74
CA ARG A 205 21.95 -23.01 -34.64
C ARG A 205 22.81 -23.11 -35.89
N LYS A 206 23.11 -21.99 -36.56
CA LYS A 206 24.03 -21.98 -37.73
C LYS A 206 25.40 -22.52 -37.36
N THR A 207 25.98 -22.10 -36.23
CA THR A 207 27.29 -22.61 -35.80
C THR A 207 27.27 -24.12 -35.53
N VAL A 208 26.19 -24.64 -34.95
CA VAL A 208 26.01 -26.09 -34.75
C VAL A 208 25.92 -26.82 -36.09
N ASP A 209 25.18 -26.29 -37.06
CA ASP A 209 25.08 -26.87 -38.40
C ASP A 209 26.45 -26.88 -39.12
N GLU A 210 27.24 -25.82 -38.99
CA GLU A 210 28.62 -25.76 -39.50
C GLU A 210 29.54 -26.80 -38.83
N GLN A 211 29.48 -26.91 -37.49
CA GLN A 211 30.26 -27.91 -36.75
C GLN A 211 29.86 -29.34 -37.12
N LYS A 212 28.55 -29.58 -37.32
CA LYS A 212 28.04 -30.87 -37.80
C LYS A 212 28.58 -31.21 -39.19
N ALA A 213 28.66 -30.24 -40.10
CA ALA A 213 29.26 -30.45 -41.42
C ALA A 213 30.75 -30.79 -41.32
N LYS A 214 31.52 -30.05 -40.51
CA LYS A 214 32.94 -30.35 -40.24
C LYS A 214 33.13 -31.75 -39.64
N LEU A 215 32.32 -32.13 -38.65
CA LEU A 215 32.34 -33.45 -38.05
C LEU A 215 32.06 -34.55 -39.08
N THR A 216 31.11 -34.31 -39.99
CA THR A 216 30.79 -35.25 -41.08
C THR A 216 32.00 -35.48 -41.99
N ASN A 217 32.75 -34.41 -42.32
CA ASN A 217 33.97 -34.52 -43.11
C ASN A 217 35.06 -35.31 -42.36
N VAL A 218 35.30 -35.02 -41.07
CA VAL A 218 36.27 -35.77 -40.26
C VAL A 218 35.91 -37.25 -40.17
N VAL A 219 34.62 -37.57 -40.02
CA VAL A 219 34.14 -38.97 -40.03
C VAL A 219 34.43 -39.64 -41.37
N PHE A 220 34.29 -38.92 -42.48
CA PHE A 220 34.63 -39.43 -43.81
C PHE A 220 36.15 -39.68 -43.94
N ASP A 221 36.96 -38.72 -43.53
CA ASP A 221 38.42 -38.83 -43.56
C ASP A 221 38.93 -39.98 -42.67
N LEU A 222 38.35 -40.16 -41.48
CA LEU A 222 38.67 -41.28 -40.59
C LEU A 222 38.30 -42.62 -41.21
N ARG A 223 37.17 -42.73 -41.91
CA ARG A 223 36.81 -43.96 -42.64
C ARG A 223 37.81 -44.24 -43.77
N ALA A 224 38.20 -43.22 -44.53
CA ALA A 224 39.21 -43.37 -45.58
C ALA A 224 40.57 -43.79 -45.01
N ALA A 225 41.03 -43.14 -43.94
CA ALA A 225 42.26 -43.50 -43.25
C ALA A 225 42.21 -44.92 -42.67
N SER A 226 41.07 -45.32 -42.09
CA SER A 226 40.85 -46.68 -41.59
C SER A 226 40.93 -47.72 -42.71
N GLN A 227 40.39 -47.41 -43.89
CA GLN A 227 40.47 -48.29 -45.06
C GLN A 227 41.93 -48.43 -45.54
N ILE A 228 42.65 -47.30 -45.67
CA ILE A 228 44.07 -47.28 -46.04
C ILE A 228 44.90 -48.08 -45.03
N ALA A 229 44.66 -47.90 -43.74
CA ALA A 229 45.36 -48.65 -42.69
C ALA A 229 45.09 -50.15 -42.79
N SER A 230 43.83 -50.56 -43.05
CA SER A 230 43.48 -51.96 -43.26
C SER A 230 44.23 -52.57 -44.46
N GLU A 231 44.26 -51.88 -45.60
CA GLU A 231 45.01 -52.31 -46.79
C GLU A 231 46.52 -52.36 -46.55
N ALA A 232 47.06 -51.42 -45.77
CA ALA A 232 48.47 -51.40 -45.39
C ALA A 232 48.84 -52.58 -44.48
N VAL A 233 47.96 -52.94 -43.52
CA VAL A 233 48.13 -54.12 -42.67
C VAL A 233 48.14 -55.38 -43.53
N GLU A 234 47.17 -55.56 -44.43
CA GLU A 234 47.12 -56.74 -45.31
C GLU A 234 48.37 -56.86 -46.20
N LYS A 235 48.84 -55.75 -46.77
CA LYS A 235 50.11 -55.73 -47.52
C LYS A 235 51.32 -56.07 -46.64
N MET A 236 51.34 -55.59 -45.41
CA MET A 236 52.42 -55.86 -44.46
C MET A 236 52.42 -57.33 -44.03
N GLU A 237 51.26 -57.94 -43.83
CA GLU A 237 51.13 -59.39 -43.56
C GLU A 237 51.64 -60.23 -44.73
N ILE A 238 51.32 -59.85 -45.98
CA ILE A 238 51.89 -60.50 -47.18
C ILE A 238 53.41 -60.34 -47.21
N GLN A 239 53.91 -59.12 -46.98
CA GLN A 239 55.35 -58.85 -46.95
C GLN A 239 56.06 -59.61 -45.83
N GLU A 240 55.44 -59.76 -44.65
CA GLU A 240 55.98 -60.56 -43.55
C GLU A 240 56.03 -62.03 -43.92
N ARG A 241 55.00 -62.58 -44.57
CA ARG A 241 54.99 -63.95 -45.09
C ARG A 241 56.14 -64.16 -46.08
N ASP A 242 56.30 -63.26 -47.06
CA ASP A 242 57.39 -63.33 -48.04
C ASP A 242 58.77 -63.13 -47.37
N PHE A 243 58.86 -62.28 -46.34
CA PHE A 243 60.07 -62.15 -45.52
C PHE A 243 60.39 -63.43 -44.74
N THR A 244 59.38 -64.13 -44.22
CA THR A 244 59.61 -65.43 -43.57
C THR A 244 60.07 -66.50 -44.55
N GLU A 245 59.61 -66.44 -45.80
CA GLU A 245 60.01 -67.35 -46.87
C GLU A 245 61.45 -67.09 -47.33
N THR A 246 61.78 -65.84 -47.65
CA THR A 246 63.17 -65.43 -47.94
C THR A 246 64.11 -65.69 -46.75
N LYS A 247 63.65 -65.56 -45.51
CA LYS A 247 64.43 -65.95 -44.33
C LYS A 247 64.71 -67.45 -44.28
N LYS A 248 63.77 -68.30 -44.71
CA LYS A 248 64.03 -69.75 -44.85
C LYS A 248 65.04 -70.01 -45.95
N GLU A 249 64.94 -69.33 -47.09
CA GLU A 249 65.92 -69.43 -48.18
C GLU A 249 67.31 -68.97 -47.74
N ILE A 250 67.42 -67.84 -47.03
CA ILE A 250 68.68 -67.36 -46.45
C ILE A 250 69.23 -68.37 -45.45
N ASN A 251 68.39 -68.97 -44.59
CA ASN A 251 68.85 -70.01 -43.67
C ASN A 251 69.34 -71.26 -44.41
N GLN A 252 68.70 -71.63 -45.53
CA GLN A 252 69.12 -72.72 -46.38
C GLN A 252 70.47 -72.41 -47.05
N ILE A 253 70.62 -71.21 -47.62
CA ILE A 253 71.89 -70.71 -48.16
C ILE A 253 72.96 -70.62 -47.08
N LYS A 254 72.60 -70.25 -45.84
CA LYS A 254 73.51 -70.21 -44.70
C LYS A 254 74.00 -71.61 -44.33
N LEU A 255 73.14 -72.63 -44.36
CA LEU A 255 73.53 -74.03 -44.21
C LEU A 255 74.45 -74.48 -45.35
N ASP A 256 74.13 -74.11 -46.59
CA ASP A 256 74.96 -74.45 -47.76
C ASP A 256 76.31 -73.72 -47.73
N LEU A 257 76.34 -72.48 -47.22
CA LEU A 257 77.56 -71.73 -46.92
C LEU A 257 78.32 -72.32 -45.74
N GLU A 258 77.67 -72.80 -44.68
CA GLU A 258 78.33 -73.44 -43.54
C GLU A 258 79.01 -74.77 -43.94
N ILE A 259 78.42 -75.48 -44.91
CA ILE A 259 79.04 -76.64 -45.58
C ILE A 259 80.23 -76.23 -46.47
N LEU A 260 80.15 -75.06 -47.13
CA LEU A 260 81.21 -74.54 -48.01
C LEU A 260 82.35 -73.81 -47.25
N GLU A 261 82.03 -73.18 -46.12
CA GLU A 261 82.88 -72.34 -45.26
C GLU A 261 83.52 -73.15 -44.12
N GLY A 262 83.12 -74.42 -43.94
CA GLY A 262 83.94 -75.45 -43.27
C GLY A 262 85.33 -75.66 -43.91
N LEU A 263 85.61 -75.01 -45.05
CA LEU A 263 86.89 -75.02 -45.76
C LEU A 263 87.54 -73.64 -45.97
N SER A 264 87.06 -72.52 -45.38
CA SER A 264 87.73 -71.22 -45.55
C SER A 264 87.53 -70.24 -44.39
N THR A 265 88.63 -69.63 -43.99
CA THR A 265 88.88 -68.92 -42.74
C THR A 265 88.37 -67.46 -42.67
N SER A 266 87.91 -67.08 -41.47
CA SER A 266 88.31 -65.89 -40.67
C SER A 266 87.86 -64.45 -41.04
N THR A 267 86.97 -63.92 -40.17
CA THR A 267 87.12 -62.67 -39.36
C THR A 267 86.79 -61.30 -39.97
N GLU A 268 85.94 -60.53 -39.28
CA GLU A 268 86.26 -59.14 -38.85
C GLU A 268 85.43 -58.72 -37.62
N VAL A 269 86.00 -58.95 -36.43
CA VAL A 269 85.57 -58.41 -35.14
C VAL A 269 86.50 -57.23 -34.83
N ILE A 270 85.94 -56.05 -34.56
CA ILE A 270 86.71 -54.92 -34.04
C ILE A 270 87.32 -55.36 -32.71
N ALA A 271 88.63 -55.63 -32.71
CA ALA A 271 89.36 -56.14 -31.55
C ALA A 271 89.51 -55.06 -30.48
N ILE A 272 88.49 -54.90 -29.63
CA ILE A 272 88.61 -54.17 -28.37
C ILE A 272 89.49 -55.01 -27.45
N LYS A 273 90.73 -54.57 -27.21
CA LYS A 273 91.62 -55.25 -26.25
C LYS A 273 91.07 -55.07 -24.83
N PRO A 274 90.80 -56.15 -24.08
CA PRO A 274 90.37 -56.02 -22.70
C PRO A 274 91.38 -55.22 -21.87
N GLY A 275 90.88 -54.34 -21.02
CA GLY A 275 91.66 -53.50 -20.12
C GLY A 275 92.21 -52.19 -20.68
N ARG A 276 91.95 -51.85 -21.96
CA ARG A 276 92.27 -50.51 -22.49
C ARG A 276 91.30 -50.07 -23.58
N LEU A 277 90.85 -48.82 -23.50
CA LEU A 277 90.03 -48.17 -24.52
C LEU A 277 90.69 -46.85 -24.94
N ILE A 278 90.86 -46.64 -26.24
CA ILE A 278 91.16 -45.31 -26.80
C ILE A 278 89.85 -44.75 -27.35
N TRP A 279 89.31 -43.76 -26.67
CA TRP A 279 88.06 -43.12 -27.05
C TRP A 279 88.34 -41.87 -27.89
N LYS A 280 87.97 -41.94 -29.17
CA LYS A 280 87.98 -40.81 -30.10
C LYS A 280 86.68 -40.01 -29.95
N ILE A 281 86.79 -38.74 -29.61
CA ILE A 281 85.69 -37.80 -29.50
C ILE A 281 85.82 -36.81 -30.64
N THR A 282 85.01 -37.00 -31.69
CA THR A 282 84.88 -36.04 -32.79
C THR A 282 83.80 -35.00 -32.49
N ASP A 283 83.79 -33.91 -33.24
CA ASP A 283 82.80 -32.85 -33.16
C ASP A 283 82.69 -32.23 -31.75
N PHE A 284 83.86 -32.01 -31.13
CA PHE A 284 84.01 -31.57 -29.76
C PHE A 284 83.30 -30.23 -29.47
N GLU A 285 83.39 -29.23 -30.36
CA GLU A 285 82.78 -27.91 -30.21
C GLU A 285 81.25 -27.97 -30.13
N ASN A 286 80.60 -28.67 -31.07
CA ASN A 286 79.14 -28.85 -31.04
C ASN A 286 78.70 -29.68 -29.83
N LYS A 287 79.48 -30.69 -29.44
CA LYS A 287 79.21 -31.48 -28.24
C LYS A 287 79.34 -30.66 -26.97
N MET A 288 80.30 -29.73 -26.91
CA MET A 288 80.44 -28.79 -25.79
C MET A 288 79.27 -27.80 -25.72
N LEU A 289 78.81 -27.26 -26.86
CA LEU A 289 77.63 -26.41 -26.93
C LEU A 289 76.37 -27.14 -26.45
N ARG A 290 76.11 -28.36 -26.95
CA ARG A 290 74.99 -29.20 -26.51
C ARG A 290 75.06 -29.51 -25.01
N ALA A 291 76.25 -29.74 -24.48
CA ALA A 291 76.43 -29.97 -23.05
C ALA A 291 76.10 -28.73 -22.20
N LYS A 292 76.33 -27.51 -22.73
CA LYS A 292 75.97 -26.26 -22.06
C LYS A 292 74.46 -26.03 -22.03
N GLU A 293 73.80 -26.26 -23.16
CA GLU A 293 72.36 -26.04 -23.33
C GLU A 293 71.52 -27.12 -22.63
N PHE A 294 71.85 -28.40 -22.82
CA PHE A 294 71.00 -29.53 -22.43
C PHE A 294 71.58 -30.40 -21.32
N SER A 295 72.74 -30.04 -20.74
CA SER A 295 73.42 -30.83 -19.69
C SER A 295 73.67 -32.30 -20.10
N SER A 296 73.93 -32.54 -21.38
CA SER A 296 74.08 -33.90 -21.95
C SER A 296 75.31 -34.65 -21.43
N VAL A 297 75.16 -35.97 -21.25
CA VAL A 297 76.23 -36.90 -20.84
C VAL A 297 76.72 -37.71 -22.03
N PHE A 298 78.01 -37.71 -22.29
CA PHE A 298 78.61 -38.50 -23.37
C PHE A 298 79.10 -39.86 -22.87
N LYS A 299 78.76 -40.91 -23.60
CA LYS A 299 79.07 -42.31 -23.26
C LYS A 299 80.17 -42.83 -24.18
N SER A 300 81.21 -43.46 -23.63
CA SER A 300 82.22 -44.18 -24.43
C SER A 300 81.65 -45.50 -24.98
N PRO A 301 82.32 -46.13 -25.98
CA PRO A 301 82.11 -47.53 -26.28
C PRO A 301 82.24 -48.40 -25.03
N ILE A 302 81.49 -49.50 -25.00
CA ILE A 302 81.58 -50.51 -23.94
C ILE A 302 82.85 -51.33 -24.14
N PHE A 303 83.57 -51.58 -23.05
CA PHE A 303 84.74 -52.44 -23.05
C PHE A 303 84.84 -53.20 -21.72
N PHE A 304 85.67 -54.23 -21.68
CA PHE A 304 85.85 -55.07 -20.50
C PHE A 304 87.14 -54.70 -19.75
N THR A 305 87.12 -54.87 -18.43
CA THR A 305 88.30 -54.61 -17.59
C THR A 305 89.45 -55.59 -17.85
N HIS A 306 89.13 -56.84 -18.15
CA HIS A 306 90.01 -57.94 -18.54
C HIS A 306 89.17 -58.97 -19.31
N ASP A 307 89.77 -60.04 -19.84
CA ASP A 307 89.03 -61.14 -20.47
C ASP A 307 88.00 -61.69 -19.48
N TYR A 308 86.73 -61.80 -19.91
CA TYR A 308 85.59 -62.22 -19.08
C TYR A 308 85.36 -61.35 -17.82
N GLY A 309 85.89 -60.13 -17.79
CA GLY A 309 85.81 -59.21 -16.65
C GLY A 309 84.57 -58.33 -16.61
N TYR A 310 84.57 -57.33 -15.72
CA TYR A 310 83.47 -56.36 -15.61
C TYR A 310 83.24 -55.62 -16.93
N LYS A 311 81.98 -55.53 -17.36
CA LYS A 311 81.52 -54.72 -18.49
C LYS A 311 81.42 -53.26 -18.04
N ILE A 312 82.18 -52.37 -18.69
CA ILE A 312 82.26 -50.97 -18.28
C ILE A 312 82.20 -50.00 -19.48
N ARG A 313 81.86 -48.76 -19.18
CA ARG A 313 82.04 -47.60 -20.07
C ARG A 313 82.45 -46.37 -19.27
N VAL A 314 82.93 -45.34 -19.94
CA VAL A 314 83.23 -44.04 -19.32
C VAL A 314 82.14 -43.04 -19.68
N LEU A 315 81.70 -42.27 -18.69
CA LEU A 315 80.79 -41.15 -18.85
C LEU A 315 81.57 -39.85 -18.77
N MET A 316 81.30 -38.93 -19.70
CA MET A 316 81.93 -37.61 -19.75
C MET A 316 80.85 -36.53 -19.71
N TYR A 317 80.93 -35.70 -18.68
CA TYR A 317 80.13 -34.50 -18.51
C TYR A 317 80.98 -33.32 -18.97
N MET A 318 80.88 -32.99 -20.26
CA MET A 318 81.72 -31.97 -20.89
C MET A 318 81.59 -30.61 -20.19
N ASN A 319 80.37 -30.20 -19.86
CA ASN A 319 80.11 -28.92 -19.18
C ASN A 319 80.10 -29.00 -17.65
N GLY A 320 80.46 -30.15 -17.05
CA GLY A 320 80.43 -30.35 -15.61
C GLY A 320 79.02 -30.47 -15.02
N ILE A 321 78.95 -30.81 -13.73
CA ILE A 321 77.70 -31.04 -12.98
C ILE A 321 77.69 -30.16 -11.73
N LYS A 322 76.51 -29.68 -11.32
CA LYS A 322 76.28 -28.91 -10.08
C LYS A 322 77.28 -27.73 -9.96
N LYS A 323 78.00 -27.60 -8.84
CA LYS A 323 78.95 -26.49 -8.55
C LYS A 323 80.17 -26.39 -9.48
N TRP A 324 80.37 -27.40 -10.33
CA TRP A 324 81.49 -27.47 -11.28
C TRP A 324 81.06 -27.15 -12.72
N LYS A 325 79.77 -26.84 -12.93
CA LYS A 325 79.23 -26.45 -14.24
C LYS A 325 80.00 -25.26 -14.83
N ASP A 326 80.16 -25.26 -16.14
CA ASP A 326 80.82 -24.21 -16.96
C ASP A 326 82.33 -24.01 -16.71
N ARG A 327 82.93 -24.75 -15.77
CA ARG A 327 84.36 -24.59 -15.40
C ARG A 327 85.18 -25.87 -15.54
N TYR A 328 84.56 -27.04 -15.38
CA TYR A 328 85.25 -28.33 -15.39
C TYR A 328 84.53 -29.35 -16.26
N THR A 329 85.31 -30.22 -16.88
CA THR A 329 84.85 -31.48 -17.47
C THR A 329 85.02 -32.59 -16.45
N LEU A 330 83.98 -33.40 -16.27
CA LEU A 330 83.98 -34.52 -15.32
C LEU A 330 83.95 -35.85 -16.07
N LEU A 331 84.78 -36.80 -15.65
CA LEU A 331 84.75 -38.18 -16.14
C LEU A 331 84.55 -39.17 -14.99
N CYS A 332 83.71 -40.17 -15.21
CA CYS A 332 83.57 -41.30 -14.29
C CYS A 332 83.44 -42.64 -15.03
N ILE A 333 83.77 -43.74 -14.34
CA ILE A 333 83.55 -45.10 -14.85
C ILE A 333 82.13 -45.53 -14.46
N HIS A 334 81.40 -46.03 -15.44
CA HIS A 334 80.08 -46.63 -15.28
C HIS A 334 80.18 -48.14 -15.46
N VAL A 335 79.78 -48.89 -14.43
CA VAL A 335 79.79 -50.35 -14.42
C VAL A 335 78.44 -50.84 -14.88
N LEU A 336 78.42 -51.64 -15.94
CA LEU A 336 77.22 -52.19 -16.56
C LEU A 336 77.07 -53.65 -16.14
N LYS A 337 75.83 -54.14 -16.15
CA LYS A 337 75.54 -55.57 -16.01
C LYS A 337 76.17 -56.36 -17.16
N GLY A 338 77.07 -57.26 -16.84
CA GLY A 338 77.80 -58.12 -17.76
C GLY A 338 77.34 -59.57 -17.73
N ASP A 339 77.57 -60.29 -18.82
CA ASP A 339 77.18 -61.71 -18.96
C ASP A 339 77.95 -62.63 -18.00
N TYR A 340 79.12 -62.18 -17.53
CA TYR A 340 80.01 -62.91 -16.62
C TYR A 340 79.91 -62.42 -15.17
N ASP A 341 78.96 -61.55 -14.83
CA ASP A 341 78.88 -60.93 -13.49
C ASP A 341 78.75 -61.96 -12.35
N MET A 342 78.14 -63.11 -12.62
CA MET A 342 78.04 -64.24 -11.67
C MET A 342 79.39 -64.86 -11.30
N LEU A 343 80.42 -64.68 -12.14
CA LEU A 343 81.77 -65.21 -11.95
C LEU A 343 82.72 -64.18 -11.33
N LEU A 344 82.27 -62.94 -11.12
CA LEU A 344 83.10 -61.82 -10.66
C LEU A 344 82.86 -61.48 -9.19
N LYS A 345 83.89 -60.92 -8.53
CA LYS A 345 83.86 -60.59 -7.10
C LYS A 345 83.23 -59.22 -6.82
N TRP A 346 82.05 -59.21 -6.22
CA TRP A 346 81.37 -57.97 -5.82
C TRP A 346 81.56 -57.64 -4.33
N PRO A 347 81.66 -56.36 -3.92
CA PRO A 347 81.61 -55.17 -4.77
C PRO A 347 82.85 -55.03 -5.65
N CYS A 348 82.67 -54.64 -6.91
CA CYS A 348 83.78 -54.46 -7.83
C CYS A 348 84.70 -53.33 -7.35
N HIS A 349 86.00 -53.46 -7.57
CA HIS A 349 86.98 -52.40 -7.33
C HIS A 349 87.81 -52.21 -8.59
N ILE A 350 87.45 -51.21 -9.39
CA ILE A 350 88.04 -50.96 -10.72
C ILE A 350 88.90 -49.71 -10.63
N GLU A 351 90.20 -49.88 -10.80
CA GLU A 351 91.16 -48.78 -10.88
C GLU A 351 91.55 -48.55 -12.35
N ALA A 352 91.51 -47.29 -12.78
CA ALA A 352 91.93 -46.91 -14.12
C ALA A 352 92.75 -45.63 -14.10
N THR A 353 93.59 -45.50 -15.11
CA THR A 353 94.24 -44.23 -15.48
C THR A 353 93.52 -43.71 -16.72
N ILE A 354 92.97 -42.50 -16.61
CA ILE A 354 92.44 -41.76 -17.75
C ILE A 354 93.46 -40.71 -18.15
N THR A 355 93.86 -40.77 -19.41
CA THR A 355 94.86 -39.89 -19.99
C THR A 355 94.27 -39.17 -21.19
N VAL A 356 94.16 -37.84 -21.09
CA VAL A 356 93.89 -37.01 -22.27
C VAL A 356 95.20 -36.86 -23.04
N ARG A 357 95.21 -37.33 -24.28
CA ARG A 357 96.41 -37.31 -25.11
C ARG A 357 96.72 -35.90 -25.59
N ASP A 358 98.00 -35.57 -25.54
CA ASP A 358 98.54 -34.40 -26.23
C ASP A 358 98.68 -34.75 -27.72
N LEU A 359 98.09 -33.93 -28.60
CA LEU A 359 97.99 -34.11 -30.04
C LEU A 359 98.97 -33.19 -30.80
N GLU A 360 99.76 -32.39 -30.09
CA GLU A 360 100.75 -31.48 -30.68
C GLU A 360 102.10 -32.19 -30.92
N ASP A 361 102.59 -32.97 -29.95
CA ASP A 361 103.82 -33.76 -30.06
C ASP A 361 103.66 -35.13 -29.38
N VAL A 362 103.81 -36.21 -30.15
CA VAL A 362 103.57 -37.60 -29.69
C VAL A 362 104.68 -38.12 -28.77
N GLU A 363 105.91 -37.59 -28.87
CA GLU A 363 107.05 -38.08 -28.09
C GLU A 363 107.42 -37.17 -26.91
N LYS A 364 107.17 -35.86 -26.99
CA LYS A 364 107.49 -34.88 -25.92
C LYS A 364 106.28 -34.19 -25.30
N GLY A 365 105.06 -34.52 -25.74
CA GLY A 365 103.82 -33.97 -25.21
C GLY A 365 103.65 -34.20 -23.71
N LYS A 366 102.86 -33.34 -23.06
CA LYS A 366 102.54 -33.45 -21.62
C LYS A 366 101.11 -33.92 -21.45
N PRO A 367 100.81 -35.23 -21.54
CA PRO A 367 99.44 -35.70 -21.45
C PRO A 367 98.85 -35.50 -20.04
N ILE A 368 97.56 -35.19 -19.97
CA ILE A 368 96.87 -35.03 -18.67
C ILE A 368 96.46 -36.42 -18.20
N SER A 369 97.20 -37.00 -17.27
CA SER A 369 96.88 -38.29 -16.67
C SER A 369 96.28 -38.12 -15.27
N LYS A 370 95.13 -38.76 -15.03
CA LYS A 370 94.43 -38.77 -13.76
C LYS A 370 93.99 -40.19 -13.41
N PHE A 371 94.12 -40.54 -12.14
CA PHE A 371 93.69 -41.83 -11.61
C PHE A 371 92.24 -41.75 -11.14
N ILE A 372 91.49 -42.82 -11.40
CA ILE A 372 90.10 -42.98 -10.97
C ILE A 372 89.88 -44.39 -10.45
N THR A 373 89.02 -44.49 -9.44
CA THR A 373 88.60 -45.75 -8.84
C THR A 373 87.09 -45.79 -8.78
N ALA A 374 86.48 -46.86 -9.28
CA ALA A 374 85.05 -47.12 -9.19
C ALA A 374 84.80 -48.34 -8.29
N LYS A 375 83.94 -48.15 -7.29
CA LYS A 375 83.44 -49.20 -6.40
C LYS A 375 81.92 -49.33 -6.55
N ARG A 376 81.42 -50.52 -6.88
CA ARG A 376 79.98 -50.79 -7.07
C ARG A 376 79.58 -52.14 -6.50
N GLN A 377 78.35 -52.24 -5.99
CA GLN A 377 77.82 -53.50 -5.47
C GLN A 377 77.22 -54.39 -6.57
N CYS A 378 76.75 -53.80 -7.66
CA CYS A 378 76.23 -54.47 -8.85
C CYS A 378 76.43 -53.56 -10.07
N GLY A 379 76.36 -54.12 -11.28
CA GLY A 379 76.32 -53.37 -12.54
C GLY A 379 74.92 -52.88 -12.89
N ASP A 380 74.83 -51.71 -13.53
CA ASP A 380 73.57 -51.08 -13.91
C ASP A 380 73.08 -51.59 -15.28
N GLU A 381 71.76 -51.58 -15.52
CA GLU A 381 71.23 -51.90 -16.84
C GLU A 381 71.53 -50.77 -17.84
N GLU A 382 71.70 -51.08 -19.14
CA GLU A 382 72.22 -50.10 -20.12
C GLU A 382 71.32 -48.87 -20.31
N GLY A 383 70.01 -49.02 -20.04
CA GLY A 383 68.98 -47.99 -20.12
C GLY A 383 68.73 -47.22 -18.83
N GLU A 384 69.28 -47.65 -17.69
CA GLU A 384 69.15 -46.90 -16.45
C GLU A 384 70.02 -45.64 -16.48
N GLU A 385 69.48 -44.53 -15.96
CA GLU A 385 70.29 -43.35 -15.74
C GLU A 385 71.38 -43.68 -14.71
N PRO A 386 72.63 -43.25 -14.95
CA PRO A 386 73.72 -43.53 -14.02
C PRO A 386 73.33 -42.95 -12.66
N GLN A 387 72.98 -43.81 -11.70
CA GLN A 387 72.71 -43.36 -10.35
C GLN A 387 73.98 -42.66 -9.82
N GLU A 388 73.84 -41.60 -9.01
CA GLU A 388 74.94 -40.83 -8.40
C GLU A 388 75.74 -41.66 -7.36
N SER A 389 76.01 -42.92 -7.66
CA SER A 389 76.62 -43.95 -6.85
C SER A 389 78.05 -44.28 -7.32
N SER A 390 78.78 -43.29 -7.88
CA SER A 390 80.24 -43.37 -8.03
C SER A 390 80.91 -42.26 -7.22
N SER A 391 81.71 -42.65 -6.21
CA SER A 391 82.35 -41.73 -5.25
C SER A 391 83.58 -41.00 -5.80
N SER A 392 83.88 -41.12 -7.10
CA SER A 392 85.13 -40.62 -7.69
C SER A 392 84.91 -40.07 -9.10
N TYR A 393 84.98 -38.75 -9.25
CA TYR A 393 85.05 -38.07 -10.56
C TYR A 393 86.47 -37.59 -10.81
N ILE A 394 86.91 -37.63 -12.07
CA ILE A 394 88.08 -36.88 -12.51
C ILE A 394 87.63 -35.48 -12.92
N PHE A 395 88.29 -34.46 -12.36
CA PHE A 395 88.04 -33.06 -12.64
C PHE A 395 89.14 -32.51 -13.55
N ILE A 396 88.78 -32.07 -14.75
CA ILE A 396 89.70 -31.41 -15.69
C ILE A 396 89.18 -29.99 -15.94
N PRO A 397 89.93 -28.92 -15.56
CA PRO A 397 89.53 -27.56 -15.84
C PRO A 397 89.38 -27.32 -17.34
N HIS A 398 88.34 -26.61 -17.77
CA HIS A 398 88.17 -26.21 -19.18
C HIS A 398 89.37 -25.36 -19.66
N SER A 399 89.93 -24.51 -18.80
CA SER A 399 91.14 -23.72 -19.09
C SER A 399 92.36 -24.57 -19.46
N THR A 400 92.38 -25.84 -19.07
CA THR A 400 93.44 -26.78 -19.45
C THR A 400 93.02 -27.66 -20.62
N LEU A 401 91.80 -28.18 -20.61
CA LEU A 401 91.31 -29.13 -21.61
C LEU A 401 91.11 -28.49 -23.00
N MET A 402 90.74 -27.21 -23.04
CA MET A 402 90.46 -26.45 -24.28
C MET A 402 91.73 -25.90 -24.95
N LYS A 403 92.91 -26.22 -24.44
CA LYS A 403 94.17 -25.81 -25.08
C LYS A 403 94.33 -26.55 -26.42
N PRO A 404 94.91 -25.90 -27.45
CA PRO A 404 95.00 -26.46 -28.81
C PRO A 404 95.83 -27.75 -28.89
N ASN A 405 96.63 -28.04 -27.87
CA ASN A 405 97.40 -29.27 -27.78
C ASN A 405 96.54 -30.49 -27.39
N TYR A 406 95.37 -30.34 -26.76
CA TYR A 406 94.48 -31.46 -26.42
C TYR A 406 93.25 -31.59 -27.34
N VAL A 407 92.88 -30.51 -28.03
CA VAL A 407 91.80 -30.49 -29.02
C VAL A 407 92.34 -29.97 -30.34
N LYS A 408 92.41 -30.86 -31.34
CA LYS A 408 92.91 -30.56 -32.69
C LYS A 408 91.90 -31.05 -33.72
N GLU A 409 91.62 -30.24 -34.74
CA GLU A 409 90.63 -30.57 -35.79
C GLU A 409 89.28 -31.01 -35.20
N ASN A 410 88.79 -30.27 -34.20
CA ASN A 410 87.53 -30.55 -33.51
C ASN A 410 87.45 -31.97 -32.92
N THR A 411 88.61 -32.57 -32.59
CA THR A 411 88.74 -33.96 -32.13
C THR A 411 89.65 -34.05 -30.90
N MET A 412 89.28 -34.93 -29.97
CA MET A 412 90.04 -35.26 -28.76
C MET A 412 90.18 -36.78 -28.62
N PHE A 413 91.29 -37.22 -28.02
CA PHE A 413 91.50 -38.63 -27.67
C PHE A 413 91.68 -38.81 -26.17
N ILE A 414 90.87 -39.71 -25.61
CA ILE A 414 90.93 -40.10 -24.20
C ILE A 414 91.35 -41.56 -24.15
N ASP A 415 92.51 -41.82 -23.56
CA ASP A 415 93.04 -43.16 -23.34
C ASP A 415 92.70 -43.62 -21.93
N ILE A 416 92.00 -44.73 -21.83
CA ILE A 416 91.53 -45.30 -20.58
C ILE A 416 92.23 -46.63 -20.42
N LYS A 417 93.09 -46.74 -19.42
CA LYS A 417 93.86 -47.96 -19.13
C LYS A 417 93.47 -48.47 -17.76
N ILE A 418 92.94 -49.69 -17.71
CA ILE A 418 92.61 -50.36 -16.45
C ILE A 418 93.92 -50.82 -15.80
N GLN A 419 94.05 -50.58 -14.51
CA GLN A 419 95.19 -51.07 -13.74
C GLN A 419 95.03 -52.58 -13.53
N LYS A 420 96.07 -53.33 -13.87
CA LYS A 420 96.13 -54.75 -13.56
C LYS A 420 96.53 -54.91 -12.10
N HIS A 421 95.58 -55.25 -11.23
CA HIS A 421 95.92 -55.77 -9.91
C HIS A 421 96.38 -57.23 -10.07
N SER A 422 97.66 -57.50 -9.83
CA SER A 422 98.25 -58.85 -9.86
C SER A 422 97.77 -59.76 -8.71
N LYS A 423 96.73 -59.36 -7.96
CA LYS A 423 96.15 -60.09 -6.84
C LYS A 423 94.63 -60.01 -6.90
N SER A 424 94.04 -60.72 -7.84
CA SER A 424 92.66 -61.23 -7.79
C SER A 424 92.55 -62.27 -8.88
N GLU A 425 93.08 -63.45 -8.56
CA GLU A 425 92.81 -64.69 -9.26
C GLU A 425 91.32 -64.76 -9.60
N THR A 426 91.04 -64.86 -10.90
CA THR A 426 89.96 -65.69 -11.38
C THR A 426 90.27 -67.08 -10.84
N SER A 427 89.53 -67.53 -9.84
CA SER A 427 89.51 -68.94 -9.46
C SER A 427 88.75 -69.67 -10.56
N LEU A 428 89.46 -69.99 -11.64
CA LEU A 428 89.09 -70.96 -12.66
C LEU A 428 90.34 -71.76 -13.02
#